data_AF-A0AAV1UB19-F1
#
_entry.id   AF-A0AAV1UB19-F1
#
_cell.length_a   1.000
_cell.length_b   1.000
_cell.length_c   1.000
_cell.angle_alpha   90.00
_cell.angle_beta   90.00
_cell.angle_gamma   90.00
#
_symmetry.space_group_name_H-M   'P 1'
#
loop_
_entity.id
_entity.type
_entity.pdbx_description
1 polymer ?
#
loop_
_entity_poly.entity_id
_entity_poly.type
_entity_poly.pdbx_seq_one_letter_code
_entity_poly.pdbx_strand_id
1 'polypeptide(L)'
;MSMRDYVQMARHLASCIITHPMDMYTQVNVFVDGMREGQTRLSLERAEPAGLEEAFAIALREDFRVTKAYTKPSVVTAVRSAGPEPMEIDAIQSSGDRRRATAYKGDVRGGRQMICFRCRKPGHRAAECRAPAPMSVHATDTHHKGGAPISRPKIGRDQ
;
A
#
# COMPACT_ATOMS: atom_id res chain seq x y z
N MET A 1 -26.07 10.44 -16.09
CA MET A 1 -26.65 11.61 -15.42
C MET A 1 -25.55 12.32 -14.65
N SER A 2 -25.32 13.61 -14.92
CA SER A 2 -24.31 14.39 -14.20
C SER A 2 -24.80 14.69 -12.77
N MET A 3 -23.87 15.04 -11.86
CA MET A 3 -24.24 15.42 -10.50
C MET A 3 -25.13 16.68 -10.46
N ARG A 4 -24.94 17.61 -11.41
CA ARG A 4 -25.77 18.80 -11.55
C ARG A 4 -27.21 18.45 -11.90
N ASP A 5 -27.41 17.57 -12.88
CA ASP A 5 -28.76 17.12 -13.26
C ASP A 5 -29.44 16.40 -12.09
N TYR A 6 -28.69 15.56 -11.37
CA TYR A 6 -29.21 14.81 -10.23
C TYR A 6 -29.69 15.75 -9.11
N VAL A 7 -28.89 16.76 -8.76
CA VAL A 7 -29.28 17.77 -7.77
C VAL A 7 -30.51 18.55 -8.21
N GLN A 8 -30.62 18.92 -9.49
CA GLN A 8 -31.81 19.64 -9.97
C GLN A 8 -33.07 18.77 -9.93
N MET A 9 -32.96 17.50 -10.30
CA MET A 9 -34.05 16.54 -10.18
C MET A 9 -34.46 16.35 -8.71
N ALA A 10 -33.50 16.18 -7.80
CA ALA A 10 -33.77 16.05 -6.38
C ALA A 10 -34.45 17.30 -5.80
N ARG A 11 -33.99 18.50 -6.18
CA ARG A 11 -34.62 19.76 -5.76
C ARG A 11 -36.06 19.88 -6.27
N HIS A 12 -36.29 19.51 -7.54
CA HIS A 12 -37.64 19.49 -8.10
C HIS A 12 -38.54 18.52 -7.34
N LEU A 13 -38.09 17.29 -7.09
CA LEU A 13 -38.85 16.30 -6.33
C LEU A 13 -39.18 16.79 -4.93
N ALA A 14 -38.22 17.39 -4.21
CA ALA A 14 -38.45 18.00 -2.90
C ALA A 14 -39.50 19.12 -2.96
N SER A 15 -39.50 19.94 -4.02
CA SER A 15 -40.50 21.01 -4.21
C SER A 15 -41.91 20.49 -4.52
N CYS A 16 -42.03 19.29 -5.08
CA CYS A 16 -43.31 18.67 -5.43
C CYS A 16 -44.01 18.03 -4.22
N ILE A 17 -43.31 17.84 -3.08
CA ILE A 17 -43.90 17.24 -1.87
C ILE A 17 -44.66 18.33 -1.10
N ILE A 18 -45.95 18.46 -1.40
CA ILE A 18 -46.80 19.53 -0.83
C ILE A 18 -47.60 19.06 0.39
N THR A 19 -48.01 17.78 0.42
CA THR A 19 -49.01 17.30 1.39
C THR A 19 -48.43 16.73 2.67
N HIS A 20 -47.29 16.05 2.59
CA HIS A 20 -46.66 15.35 3.71
C HIS A 20 -45.13 15.49 3.57
N PRO A 21 -44.56 16.65 3.98
CA PRO A 21 -43.14 16.88 3.86
C PRO A 21 -42.38 15.85 4.68
N MET A 22 -41.40 15.21 4.06
CA MET A 22 -40.50 14.27 4.73
C MET A 22 -39.62 15.02 5.72
N ASP A 23 -39.22 14.37 6.82
CA ASP A 23 -38.24 14.96 7.74
C ASP A 23 -36.91 15.23 7.02
N MET A 24 -36.21 16.27 7.46
CA MET A 24 -34.99 16.76 6.83
C MET A 24 -33.89 15.69 6.80
N TYR A 25 -33.77 14.89 7.85
CA TYR A 25 -32.84 13.77 7.90
C TYR A 25 -33.18 12.70 6.85
N THR A 26 -34.46 12.35 6.72
CA THR A 26 -34.91 11.39 5.71
C THR A 26 -34.69 11.90 4.29
N GLN A 27 -34.94 13.19 4.05
CA GLN A 27 -34.68 13.80 2.74
C GLN A 27 -33.20 13.73 2.34
N VAL A 28 -32.31 14.04 3.29
CA VAL A 28 -30.86 13.95 3.10
C VAL A 28 -30.44 12.51 2.82
N ASN A 29 -30.91 11.54 3.61
CA ASN A 29 -30.53 10.13 3.43
C ASN A 29 -31.02 9.57 2.09
N VAL A 30 -32.28 9.84 1.71
CA VAL A 30 -32.79 9.44 0.39
C VAL A 30 -31.96 10.05 -0.74
N PHE A 31 -31.53 11.32 -0.59
CA PHE A 31 -30.65 11.95 -1.56
C PHE A 31 -29.28 11.26 -1.64
N VAL A 32 -28.65 10.95 -0.50
CA VAL A 32 -27.33 10.29 -0.43
C VAL A 32 -27.40 8.85 -0.94
N ASP A 33 -28.44 8.10 -0.58
CA ASP A 33 -28.66 6.71 -1.02
C ASP A 33 -28.91 6.63 -2.54
N GLY A 34 -29.55 7.64 -3.12
CA GLY A 34 -29.74 7.73 -4.57
C GLY A 34 -28.48 8.11 -5.37
N MET A 35 -27.39 8.51 -4.71
CA MET A 35 -26.13 8.84 -5.37
C MET A 35 -25.32 7.61 -5.77
N ARG A 36 -24.55 7.73 -6.85
CA ARG A 36 -23.54 6.73 -7.20
C ARG A 36 -22.51 6.63 -6.08
N GLU A 37 -22.11 5.40 -5.77
CA GLU A 37 -20.98 5.13 -4.87
C GLU A 37 -19.70 5.82 -5.36
N GLY A 38 -18.94 6.42 -4.44
CA GLY A 38 -17.72 7.14 -4.77
C GLY A 38 -17.35 8.21 -3.74
N GLN A 39 -16.31 8.99 -4.07
CA GLN A 39 -15.77 10.03 -3.18
C GLN A 39 -16.81 11.09 -2.79
N THR A 40 -17.67 11.49 -3.74
CA THR A 40 -18.73 12.47 -3.49
C THR A 40 -19.74 11.97 -2.45
N ARG A 41 -20.20 10.72 -2.55
CA ARG A 41 -21.13 10.10 -1.58
C ARG A 41 -20.48 9.94 -0.21
N LEU A 42 -19.26 9.41 -0.17
CA LEU A 42 -18.49 9.25 1.07
C LEU A 42 -18.29 10.59 1.81
N SER A 43 -18.12 11.68 1.06
CA SER A 43 -17.94 13.01 1.66
C SER A 43 -19.21 13.53 2.33
N LEU A 44 -20.39 13.19 1.80
CA LEU A 44 -21.68 13.51 2.42
C LEU A 44 -21.93 12.69 3.68
N GLU A 45 -21.65 11.40 3.64
CA GLU A 45 -21.77 10.50 4.81
C GLU A 45 -20.90 10.96 5.98
N ARG A 46 -19.75 11.59 5.71
CA ARG A 46 -18.85 12.14 6.73
C ARG A 46 -19.18 13.56 7.16
N ALA A 47 -19.76 14.36 6.28
CA ALA A 47 -20.03 15.77 6.55
C ALA A 47 -21.29 15.98 7.39
N GLU A 48 -22.16 14.98 7.46
CA GLU A 48 -23.41 15.00 8.25
C GLU A 48 -24.22 16.29 8.00
N PRO A 49 -24.64 16.54 6.74
CA PRO A 49 -25.27 17.81 6.37
C PRO A 49 -26.57 18.02 7.15
N ALA A 50 -26.77 19.25 7.63
CA ALA A 50 -27.93 19.61 8.43
C ALA A 50 -29.23 19.62 7.60
N GLY A 51 -29.14 19.67 6.27
CA GLY A 51 -30.30 19.62 5.39
C GLY A 51 -29.99 19.43 3.91
N LEU A 52 -31.05 19.37 3.10
CA LEU A 52 -30.98 19.03 1.68
C LEU A 52 -30.12 20.03 0.87
N GLU A 53 -30.26 21.34 1.13
CA GLU A 53 -29.50 22.36 0.40
C GLU A 53 -28.01 22.36 0.75
N GLU A 54 -27.66 22.02 1.99
CA GLU A 54 -26.27 21.81 2.39
C GLU A 54 -25.70 20.55 1.72
N ALA A 55 -26.47 19.46 1.70
CA ALA A 55 -26.10 18.25 0.98
C ALA A 55 -25.87 18.53 -0.51
N PHE A 56 -26.71 19.32 -1.16
CA PHE A 56 -26.50 19.74 -2.55
C PHE A 56 -25.22 20.55 -2.74
N ALA A 57 -24.92 21.48 -1.86
CA ALA A 57 -23.70 22.29 -1.92
C ALA A 57 -22.44 21.42 -1.76
N ILE A 58 -22.45 20.45 -0.85
CA ILE A 58 -21.36 19.48 -0.65
C ILE A 58 -21.21 18.60 -1.89
N ALA A 59 -22.31 18.03 -2.39
CA ALA A 59 -22.31 17.15 -3.55
C ALA A 59 -21.68 17.82 -4.78
N LEU A 60 -22.09 19.05 -5.08
CA LEU A 60 -21.56 19.80 -6.24
C LEU A 60 -20.09 20.19 -6.08
N ARG A 61 -19.69 20.60 -4.87
CA ARG A 61 -18.30 20.97 -4.55
C ARG A 61 -17.37 19.78 -4.67
N GLU A 62 -17.80 18.62 -4.17
CA GLU A 62 -16.97 17.43 -4.19
C GLU A 62 -16.93 16.79 -5.57
N ASP A 63 -18.03 16.73 -6.30
CA ASP A 63 -18.04 16.29 -7.69
C ASP A 63 -17.09 17.13 -8.56
N PHE A 64 -17.07 18.46 -8.33
CA PHE A 64 -16.11 19.33 -9.00
C PHE A 64 -14.66 19.01 -8.61
N ARG A 65 -14.37 18.76 -7.33
CA ARG A 65 -13.02 18.39 -6.87
C ARG A 65 -12.55 17.07 -7.47
N VAL A 66 -13.42 16.07 -7.43
CA VAL A 66 -13.20 14.74 -8.00
C VAL A 66 -12.95 14.85 -9.49
N THR A 67 -13.84 15.50 -10.23
CA THR A 67 -13.68 15.72 -11.69
C THR A 67 -12.41 16.51 -12.01
N LYS A 68 -12.09 17.55 -11.22
CA LYS A 68 -10.87 18.35 -11.40
C LYS A 68 -9.59 17.56 -11.11
N ALA A 69 -9.63 16.64 -10.15
CA ALA A 69 -8.50 15.77 -9.84
C ALA A 69 -8.22 14.78 -10.99
N TYR A 70 -9.27 14.24 -11.62
CA TYR A 70 -9.13 13.32 -12.75
C TYR A 70 -8.77 14.02 -14.07
N THR A 71 -9.14 15.28 -14.25
CA THR A 71 -8.81 16.08 -15.45
C THR A 71 -7.43 16.72 -15.39
N LYS A 72 -6.83 16.85 -14.21
CA LYS A 72 -5.42 17.24 -14.09
C LYS A 72 -4.54 16.02 -14.41
N PRO A 73 -3.65 16.08 -15.41
CA PRO A 73 -2.55 15.14 -15.46
C PRO A 73 -1.77 15.30 -14.15
N SER A 74 -1.53 14.19 -13.44
CA SER A 74 -0.71 14.16 -12.23
C SER A 74 0.73 14.50 -12.62
N VAL A 75 1.01 15.79 -12.83
CA VAL A 75 2.36 16.32 -12.80
C VAL A 75 2.57 16.69 -11.34
N VAL A 76 3.20 15.79 -10.60
CA VAL A 76 3.82 16.11 -9.31
C VAL A 76 4.95 17.10 -9.60
N THR A 77 4.62 18.38 -9.79
CA THR A 77 5.57 19.47 -9.56
C THR A 77 5.44 19.81 -8.09
N ALA A 78 6.23 19.11 -7.28
CA ALA A 78 6.45 19.48 -5.90
C ALA A 78 7.12 20.86 -5.88
N VAL A 79 6.34 21.94 -5.84
CA VAL A 79 6.81 23.22 -5.33
C VAL A 79 6.91 23.03 -3.83
N ARG A 80 8.04 22.49 -3.37
CA ARG A 80 8.36 22.40 -1.95
C ARG A 80 8.68 23.80 -1.47
N SER A 81 7.82 24.36 -0.63
CA SER A 81 8.25 25.41 0.30
C SER A 81 9.43 24.84 1.10
N ALA A 82 10.56 25.54 1.06
CA ALA A 82 11.87 25.16 1.58
C ALA A 82 11.80 24.37 2.91
N GLY A 83 11.72 23.05 2.79
CA GLY A 83 12.03 22.10 3.86
C GLY A 83 13.42 21.51 3.58
N PRO A 84 14.07 20.88 4.57
CA PRO A 84 15.36 20.25 4.34
C PRO A 84 15.26 19.29 3.15
N GLU A 85 16.33 19.29 2.35
CA GLU A 85 16.44 18.50 1.14
C GLU A 85 15.97 17.06 1.42
N PRO A 86 15.01 16.52 0.64
CA PRO A 86 14.57 15.16 0.82
C PRO A 86 15.78 14.24 0.63
N MET A 87 16.10 13.43 1.64
CA MET A 87 17.18 12.47 1.56
C MET A 87 16.97 11.59 0.32
N GLU A 88 18.01 11.42 -0.48
CA GLU A 88 18.00 10.46 -1.59
C GLU A 88 17.88 9.06 -0.99
N ILE A 89 16.71 8.45 -1.14
CA ILE A 89 16.49 7.05 -0.78
C ILE A 89 16.91 6.24 -2.01
N ASP A 90 18.09 5.63 -1.95
CA ASP A 90 18.51 4.66 -2.95
C ASP A 90 17.46 3.55 -3.05
N ALA A 91 16.84 3.41 -4.23
CA ALA A 91 16.02 2.26 -4.52
C ALA A 91 16.94 1.03 -4.48
N ILE A 92 16.82 0.22 -3.42
CA ILE A 92 17.45 -1.09 -3.37
C ILE A 92 16.87 -1.86 -4.55
N GLN A 93 17.66 -1.98 -5.62
CA GLN A 93 17.36 -2.92 -6.69
C GLN A 93 17.43 -4.30 -6.06
N SER A 94 16.28 -4.82 -5.65
CA SER A 94 16.13 -6.24 -5.42
C SER A 94 16.56 -6.90 -6.71
N SER A 95 17.74 -7.53 -6.68
CA SER A 95 18.30 -8.28 -7.79
C SER A 95 17.42 -9.51 -7.98
N GLY A 96 16.28 -9.32 -8.61
CA GLY A 96 15.20 -10.27 -8.54
C GLY A 96 14.02 -9.95 -9.44
N ASP A 97 14.20 -9.27 -10.58
CA ASP A 97 13.20 -9.30 -11.66
C ASP A 97 13.71 -8.83 -13.03
N ARG A 98 14.71 -9.53 -13.59
CA ARG A 98 14.97 -9.51 -15.05
C ARG A 98 14.36 -10.70 -15.78
N ARG A 99 13.33 -11.34 -15.21
CA ARG A 99 12.60 -12.43 -15.87
C ARG A 99 11.21 -12.02 -16.31
N ARG A 100 11.07 -10.94 -17.10
CA ARG A 100 9.99 -10.94 -18.09
C ARG A 100 10.31 -10.05 -19.29
N ALA A 101 10.41 -10.74 -20.42
CA ALA A 101 10.27 -10.26 -21.79
C ALA A 101 11.39 -9.34 -22.34
N THR A 102 12.30 -9.92 -23.11
CA THR A 102 12.19 -9.83 -24.57
C THR A 102 12.81 -11.07 -25.21
N ALA A 103 12.02 -11.71 -26.06
CA ALA A 103 12.47 -12.72 -27.00
C ALA A 103 13.39 -12.09 -28.05
N TYR A 104 14.04 -12.96 -28.81
CA TYR A 104 14.87 -12.73 -30.00
C TYR A 104 16.39 -12.66 -29.80
N LYS A 105 17.02 -13.62 -30.49
CA LYS A 105 18.44 -13.72 -30.88
C LYS A 105 19.39 -14.06 -29.73
N GLY A 106 19.83 -15.33 -29.77
CA GLY A 106 20.96 -15.78 -28.98
C GLY A 106 22.23 -15.05 -29.37
N ASP A 107 23.10 -14.83 -28.38
CA ASP A 107 24.52 -14.77 -28.63
C ASP A 107 25.29 -15.41 -27.47
N VAL A 108 25.96 -16.48 -27.86
CA VAL A 108 27.04 -17.15 -27.17
C VAL A 108 28.22 -16.18 -27.18
N ARG A 109 28.47 -15.49 -26.05
CA ARG A 109 29.78 -15.01 -25.55
C ARG A 109 29.60 -13.81 -24.61
N GLY A 110 29.93 -13.97 -23.33
CA GLY A 110 30.16 -12.81 -22.45
C GLY A 110 29.61 -12.87 -21.01
N GLY A 111 29.11 -14.02 -20.55
CA GLY A 111 28.68 -14.18 -19.16
C GLY A 111 29.79 -14.80 -18.32
N ARG A 112 30.26 -14.10 -17.28
CA ARG A 112 31.26 -14.55 -16.28
C ARG A 112 31.13 -16.06 -16.02
N GLN A 113 32.19 -16.81 -16.33
CA GLN A 113 32.20 -18.26 -16.14
C GLN A 113 31.88 -18.57 -14.68
N MET A 114 30.74 -19.24 -14.44
CA MET A 114 30.36 -19.66 -13.09
C MET A 114 31.47 -20.54 -12.51
N ILE A 115 32.11 -20.09 -11.41
CA ILE A 115 33.13 -20.85 -10.68
C ILE A 115 32.47 -21.74 -9.62
N CYS A 116 32.95 -22.97 -9.50
CA CYS A 116 32.52 -23.86 -8.44
C CYS A 116 33.03 -23.38 -7.08
N PHE A 117 32.16 -23.12 -6.11
CA PHE A 117 32.58 -22.67 -4.76
C PHE A 117 33.40 -23.70 -3.97
N ARG A 118 33.40 -24.98 -4.39
CA ARG A 118 34.16 -26.05 -3.73
C ARG A 118 35.60 -26.19 -4.25
N CYS A 119 35.81 -26.08 -5.56
CA CYS A 119 37.13 -26.28 -6.18
C CYS A 119 37.65 -25.07 -6.97
N ARG A 120 36.88 -23.97 -7.02
CA ARG A 120 37.14 -22.71 -7.76
C ARG A 120 37.38 -22.87 -9.26
N LYS A 121 37.07 -24.04 -9.85
CA LYS A 121 37.14 -24.28 -11.30
C LYS A 121 35.83 -23.86 -11.99
N PRO A 122 35.88 -23.22 -13.17
CA PRO A 122 34.69 -22.89 -13.94
C PRO A 122 34.04 -24.14 -14.55
N GLY A 123 32.77 -24.03 -14.93
CA GLY A 123 32.10 -25.04 -15.78
C GLY A 123 31.20 -26.05 -15.06
N HIS A 124 31.07 -25.99 -13.73
CA HIS A 124 30.09 -26.79 -12.98
C HIS A 124 29.73 -26.10 -11.65
N ARG A 125 28.59 -26.49 -11.06
CA ARG A 125 28.17 -25.98 -9.74
C ARG A 125 28.74 -26.82 -8.59
N ALA A 126 28.81 -26.26 -7.39
CA ALA A 126 29.34 -26.97 -6.21
C ALA A 126 28.58 -28.27 -5.87
N ALA A 127 27.30 -28.37 -6.24
CA ALA A 127 26.49 -29.58 -6.09
C ALA A 127 26.90 -30.72 -7.04
N GLU A 128 27.44 -30.39 -8.21
CA GLU A 128 27.89 -31.33 -9.24
C GLU A 128 29.39 -31.65 -9.11
N CYS A 129 30.06 -31.03 -8.14
CA CYS A 129 31.50 -31.14 -7.96
C CYS A 129 31.87 -32.49 -7.32
N ARG A 130 32.63 -33.31 -8.05
CA ARG A 130 33.19 -34.58 -7.55
C ARG A 130 34.40 -34.41 -6.62
N ALA A 131 34.81 -33.19 -6.28
CA ALA A 131 35.87 -32.97 -5.31
C ALA A 131 35.40 -33.35 -3.90
N PRO A 132 36.21 -34.12 -3.12
CA PRO A 132 35.88 -34.46 -1.74
C PRO A 132 35.67 -33.18 -0.92
N ALA A 133 34.65 -33.20 -0.06
CA ALA A 133 34.35 -32.05 0.80
C ALA A 133 35.54 -31.78 1.73
N PRO A 134 35.91 -30.50 1.97
CA PRO A 134 36.95 -30.20 2.93
C PRO A 134 36.49 -30.61 4.33
N MET A 135 37.25 -31.49 4.98
CA MET A 135 37.01 -31.96 6.34
C MET A 135 37.32 -30.79 7.30
N SER A 136 36.37 -30.38 8.14
CA SER A 136 36.64 -29.39 9.18
C SER A 136 37.50 -30.01 10.29
N VAL A 137 38.71 -29.50 10.49
CA VAL A 137 39.53 -29.83 11.65
C VAL A 137 39.03 -29.00 12.84
N HIS A 138 38.31 -29.64 13.77
CA HIS A 138 38.03 -29.06 15.09
C HIS A 138 39.27 -29.23 15.97
N ALA A 139 39.82 -28.11 16.46
CA ALA A 139 40.78 -28.11 17.56
C ALA A 139 40.03 -27.81 18.87
N THR A 140 39.99 -28.82 19.73
CA THR A 140 39.80 -28.75 21.20
C THR A 140 41.03 -28.04 21.81
N ASP A 141 41.14 -27.56 23.06
CA ASP A 141 40.44 -27.59 24.35
C ASP A 141 41.05 -26.40 25.15
N THR A 142 40.42 -25.80 26.17
CA THR A 142 40.71 -26.19 27.56
C THR A 142 39.75 -25.54 28.58
N HIS A 143 39.31 -26.40 29.49
CA HIS A 143 38.45 -26.25 30.65
C HIS A 143 38.94 -25.29 31.75
N HIS A 144 37.97 -24.69 32.48
CA HIS A 144 37.99 -24.67 33.95
C HIS A 144 36.59 -24.97 34.54
N LYS A 145 36.57 -25.99 35.41
CA LYS A 145 35.46 -26.54 36.22
C LYS A 145 34.97 -25.52 37.27
N GLY A 146 33.79 -25.58 37.88
CA GLY A 146 32.70 -26.55 37.99
C GLY A 146 31.76 -26.11 39.13
N GLY A 147 30.54 -26.66 39.21
CA GLY A 147 29.64 -26.46 40.36
C GLY A 147 28.15 -26.58 39.99
N ALA A 148 27.49 -27.60 40.53
CA ALA A 148 26.13 -28.09 40.21
C ALA A 148 24.97 -27.15 40.67
N PRO A 149 23.70 -27.38 40.26
CA PRO A 149 22.61 -26.41 40.36
C PRO A 149 21.90 -26.46 41.71
N ILE A 150 21.43 -25.29 42.19
CA ILE A 150 20.57 -25.19 43.38
C ILE A 150 19.21 -24.60 42.99
N SER A 151 18.20 -25.24 43.57
CA SER A 151 16.75 -25.21 43.45
C SER A 151 16.04 -23.85 43.50
N ARG A 152 14.89 -23.78 42.81
CA ARG A 152 13.74 -22.87 43.06
C ARG A 152 13.32 -22.88 44.54
N PRO A 153 12.73 -21.79 45.05
CA PRO A 153 11.29 -21.85 45.32
C PRO A 153 10.45 -20.60 44.98
N LYS A 154 9.14 -20.85 44.93
CA LYS A 154 7.99 -19.98 44.61
C LYS A 154 7.66 -18.98 45.73
N ILE A 155 7.29 -17.74 45.37
CA ILE A 155 6.39 -16.83 46.11
C ILE A 155 5.87 -15.83 45.04
N GLY A 156 4.59 -15.58 44.72
CA GLY A 156 3.32 -15.86 45.36
C GLY A 156 2.82 -14.64 46.14
N ARG A 157 1.84 -13.89 45.60
CA ARG A 157 0.93 -12.92 46.29
C ARG A 157 1.57 -11.61 46.79
N ASP A 158 0.89 -10.47 46.97
CA ASP A 158 -0.48 -9.91 46.92
C ASP A 158 -0.24 -8.38 46.63
N GLN A 159 -1.05 -7.55 45.99
CA GLN A 159 -2.48 -7.22 46.14
C GLN A 159 -2.99 -6.58 44.85
#